data_AF-A0A947M104-F1
#
_entry.id   AF-A0A947M104-F1
#
_cell.length_a   1.000
_cell.length_b   1.000
_cell.length_c   1.000
_cell.angle_alpha   90.00
_cell.angle_beta   90.00
_cell.angle_gamma   90.00
#
_symmetry.space_group_name_H-M   'P 1'
#
loop_
_entity.id
_entity.type
_entity.pdbx_description
1 polymer ?
#
loop_
_entity_poly.entity_id
_entity_poly.type
_entity_poly.pdbx_seq_one_letter_code
_entity_poly.pdbx_strand_id
1 'polypeptide(L)'
;MLKAIWDKAVYGYQTVLQDIDRSQVETLEAKMEEARNGYVTYVSVSPVMHSAHVGRISLSPEEAERYIAEREKARTQVLETMAQRREKYGLKI
;
A
#
# COMPACT_ATOMS: atom_id res chain seq x y z
N MET A 1 -19.22 9.68 -30.71
CA MET A 1 -19.67 9.88 -29.31
C MET A 1 -19.23 8.74 -28.39
N LEU A 2 -19.48 7.46 -28.72
CA LEU A 2 -19.09 6.30 -27.90
C LEU A 2 -17.58 6.19 -27.61
N LYS A 3 -16.72 6.46 -28.61
CA LYS A 3 -15.26 6.47 -28.43
C LYS A 3 -14.80 7.43 -27.33
N ALA A 4 -15.38 8.63 -27.26
CA ALA A 4 -15.00 9.63 -26.25
C ALA A 4 -15.44 9.24 -24.83
N ILE A 5 -16.55 8.50 -24.68
CA ILE A 5 -17.01 7.97 -23.39
C ILE A 5 -16.08 6.85 -22.93
N TRP A 6 -15.69 5.96 -23.85
CA TRP A 6 -14.74 4.88 -23.59
C TRP A 6 -13.36 5.44 -23.18
N ASP A 7 -12.84 6.41 -23.93
CA ASP A 7 -11.53 7.03 -23.66
C ASP A 7 -11.51 7.70 -22.26
N LYS A 8 -12.62 8.33 -21.84
CA LYS A 8 -12.75 8.90 -20.48
C LYS A 8 -12.81 7.85 -19.38
N ALA A 9 -13.54 6.75 -19.60
CA ALA A 9 -13.64 5.67 -18.62
C ALA A 9 -12.30 4.96 -18.40
N VAL A 10 -11.54 4.73 -19.47
CA VAL A 10 -10.19 4.15 -19.41
C VAL A 10 -9.24 5.09 -18.65
N TYR A 11 -9.28 6.39 -18.93
CA TYR A 11 -8.45 7.38 -18.23
C TYR A 11 -8.77 7.42 -16.73
N GLY A 12 -10.05 7.44 -16.35
CA GLY A 12 -10.44 7.41 -14.93
C GLY A 12 -9.95 6.15 -14.22
N TYR A 13 -10.06 4.99 -14.87
CA TYR A 13 -9.55 3.73 -14.33
C TYR A 13 -8.03 3.72 -14.14
N GLN A 14 -7.30 4.28 -15.10
CA GLN A 14 -5.84 4.41 -15.06
C GLN A 14 -5.37 5.25 -13.87
N THR A 15 -6.00 6.41 -13.64
CA THR A 15 -5.67 7.29 -12.50
C THR A 15 -5.91 6.60 -11.17
N VAL A 16 -7.06 5.93 -11.01
CA VAL A 16 -7.40 5.20 -9.77
C VAL A 16 -6.36 4.11 -9.46
N LEU A 17 -5.88 3.37 -10.47
CA LEU A 17 -4.85 2.36 -10.26
C LEU A 17 -3.52 2.96 -9.80
N GLN A 18 -3.11 4.10 -10.37
CA GLN A 18 -1.87 4.78 -9.97
C GLN A 18 -1.94 5.27 -8.52
N ASP A 19 -3.08 5.82 -8.11
CA ASP A 19 -3.28 6.31 -6.75
C ASP A 19 -3.28 5.18 -5.72
N ILE A 20 -3.95 4.05 -6.04
CA ILE A 20 -3.94 2.85 -5.18
C ILE A 20 -2.51 2.33 -5.00
N ASP A 21 -1.79 2.18 -6.10
CA ASP A 21 -0.45 1.60 -6.07
C ASP A 21 0.53 2.49 -5.30
N ARG A 22 0.46 3.82 -5.50
CA ARG A 22 1.25 4.79 -4.73
C ARG A 22 0.93 4.74 -3.24
N SER A 23 -0.36 4.73 -2.90
CA SER A 23 -0.82 4.66 -1.50
C SER A 23 -0.35 3.37 -0.81
N GLN A 24 -0.30 2.24 -1.52
CA GLN A 24 0.23 0.98 -0.99
C GLN A 24 1.74 1.07 -0.68
N VAL A 25 2.54 1.64 -1.59
CA VAL A 25 3.98 1.82 -1.35
C VAL A 25 4.22 2.75 -0.16
N GLU A 26 3.56 3.90 -0.12
CA GLU A 26 3.67 4.87 0.97
C GLU A 26 3.28 4.25 2.33
N THR A 27 2.24 3.40 2.34
CA THR A 27 1.81 2.68 3.56
C THR A 27 2.87 1.68 4.02
N LEU A 28 3.48 0.92 3.10
CA LEU A 28 4.53 -0.04 3.43
C LEU A 28 5.77 0.68 3.96
N GLU A 29 6.18 1.78 3.33
CA GLU A 29 7.31 2.60 3.78
C GLU A 29 7.06 3.19 5.17
N ALA A 30 5.86 3.73 5.43
CA ALA A 30 5.48 4.21 6.75
C ALA A 30 5.54 3.09 7.81
N LYS A 31 5.08 1.87 7.49
CA LYS A 31 5.14 0.72 8.41
C LYS A 31 6.57 0.25 8.68
N MET A 32 7.44 0.30 7.68
CA MET A 32 8.86 0.00 7.86
C MET A 32 9.53 1.06 8.74
N GLU A 33 9.17 2.33 8.60
CA GLU A 33 9.67 3.41 9.44
C GLU A 33 9.19 3.29 10.89
N GLU A 34 7.93 2.93 11.12
CA GLU A 34 7.46 2.58 12.48
C GLU A 34 8.37 1.49 13.09
N ALA A 35 8.60 0.40 12.34
CA ALA A 35 9.42 -0.71 12.82
C ALA A 35 10.88 -0.31 13.07
N ARG A 36 11.47 0.56 12.24
CA ARG A 36 12.81 1.15 12.48
C ARG A 36 12.86 1.94 13.79
N ASN A 37 11.75 2.57 14.16
CA ASN A 37 11.59 3.26 15.44
C ASN A 37 11.25 2.31 16.60
N GLY A 38 11.26 0.99 16.37
CA GLY A 38 11.06 -0.02 17.41
C GLY A 38 9.61 -0.27 17.79
N TYR A 39 8.63 0.09 16.94
CA TYR A 39 7.22 -0.20 17.19
C TYR A 39 6.42 -0.42 15.92
N VAL A 40 5.19 -0.94 16.03
CA VAL A 40 4.21 -0.94 14.94
C VAL A 40 2.85 -0.51 15.44
N THR A 41 2.17 0.35 14.69
CA THR A 41 0.79 0.75 14.99
C THR A 41 -0.18 -0.26 14.40
N TYR A 42 -1.16 -0.70 15.18
CA TYR A 42 -2.23 -1.58 14.73
C TYR A 42 -3.61 -0.98 15.03
N VAL A 43 -4.60 -1.39 14.23
CA VAL A 43 -6.00 -1.06 14.45
C VAL A 43 -6.74 -2.37 14.73
N SER A 44 -7.31 -2.49 15.93
CA SER A 44 -8.20 -3.59 16.29
C SER A 44 -9.64 -3.09 16.16
N VAL A 45 -10.43 -3.78 15.33
CA VAL A 45 -11.86 -3.47 15.18
C VAL A 45 -12.65 -4.55 15.89
N SER A 46 -13.47 -4.16 16.86
CA SER A 46 -14.43 -5.06 17.51
C SER A 46 -15.80 -4.89 16.86
N PRO A 47 -16.27 -5.88 16.08
CA PRO A 47 -17.60 -5.82 15.44
C PRO A 47 -18.71 -5.79 16.48
N VAL A 48 -18.50 -6.47 17.62
CA VAL A 48 -19.48 -6.57 18.71
C VAL A 48 -19.65 -5.22 19.40
N MET A 49 -18.56 -4.50 19.63
CA MET A 49 -18.58 -3.20 20.33
C MET A 49 -18.72 -2.00 19.38
N HIS A 50 -18.83 -2.22 18.07
CA HIS A 50 -18.85 -1.15 17.05
C HIS A 50 -17.75 -0.10 17.27
N SER A 51 -16.57 -0.55 17.70
CA SER A 51 -15.47 0.32 18.12
C SER A 51 -14.15 -0.10 17.47
N ALA A 52 -13.35 0.87 17.08
CA ALA A 52 -11.97 0.67 16.63
C ALA A 52 -10.99 1.19 17.68
N HIS A 53 -9.96 0.42 17.97
CA HIS A 53 -8.90 0.76 18.91
C HIS A 53 -7.59 0.84 18.15
N VAL A 54 -6.87 1.95 18.30
CA VAL A 54 -5.53 2.13 17.74
C VAL A 54 -4.52 1.88 18.86
N GLY A 55 -3.62 0.93 18.65
CA GLY A 55 -2.57 0.58 19.60
C GLY A 55 -1.20 0.57 18.96
N ARG A 56 -0.16 0.52 19.79
CA ARG A 56 1.23 0.32 19.36
C ARG A 56 1.80 -0.89 20.07
N ILE A 57 2.58 -1.68 19.33
CA ILE A 57 3.34 -2.82 19.86
C ILE A 57 4.81 -2.47 19.71
N SER A 58 5.57 -2.53 20.79
CA SER A 58 7.02 -2.38 20.74
C SER A 58 7.64 -3.65 20.12
N LEU A 59 8.67 -3.46 19.31
CA LEU A 59 9.42 -4.53 18.67
C LEU A 59 10.83 -4.62 19.28
N SER A 60 11.34 -5.83 19.46
CA SER A 60 12.77 -6.03 19.64
C SER A 60 13.51 -5.64 18.35
N PRO A 61 14.83 -5.37 18.41
CA PRO A 61 15.63 -5.12 17.21
C PRO A 61 15.51 -6.24 16.17
N GLU A 62 15.54 -7.51 16.59
CA GLU A 62 15.41 -8.67 15.71
C GLU A 62 14.00 -8.75 15.08
N GLU A 63 12.96 -8.43 15.84
CA GLU A 63 11.58 -8.38 15.33
C GLU A 63 11.40 -7.25 14.33
N ALA A 64 11.98 -6.08 14.59
CA ALA A 64 11.98 -4.95 13.68
C ALA A 64 12.68 -5.27 12.36
N GLU A 65 13.87 -5.88 12.41
CA GLU A 65 14.60 -6.29 11.19
C GLU A 65 13.80 -7.29 10.35
N ARG A 66 13.23 -8.32 10.99
CA ARG A 66 12.38 -9.29 10.29
C ARG A 66 11.15 -8.63 9.67
N TYR A 67 10.49 -7.75 10.42
CA TYR A 67 9.30 -7.03 9.94
C TYR A 67 9.65 -6.15 8.72
N ILE A 68 10.75 -5.41 8.78
CA ILE A 68 11.20 -4.56 7.67
C ILE A 68 11.51 -5.42 6.44
N ALA A 69 12.22 -6.54 6.60
CA ALA A 69 12.56 -7.41 5.48
C ALA A 69 11.31 -7.99 4.77
N GLU A 70 10.29 -8.40 5.54
CA GLU A 70 9.02 -8.87 4.99
C GLU A 70 8.27 -7.76 4.23
N ARG A 71 8.28 -6.53 4.76
CA ARG A 71 7.62 -5.38 4.12
C ARG A 71 8.37 -4.86 2.90
N GLU A 72 9.68 -4.93 2.87
CA GLU A 72 10.48 -4.59 1.67
C GLU A 72 10.20 -5.57 0.53
N LYS A 73 10.04 -6.86 0.85
CA LYS A 73 9.60 -7.86 -0.13
C LYS A 73 8.22 -7.55 -0.68
N ALA A 74 7.26 -7.21 0.19
CA ALA A 74 5.92 -6.79 -0.24
C ALA A 74 5.96 -5.53 -1.10
N ARG A 75 6.80 -4.55 -0.74
CA ARG A 75 7.00 -3.31 -1.50
C ARG A 75 7.52 -3.60 -2.90
N THR A 76 8.49 -4.50 -3.02
CA THR A 76 9.03 -4.94 -4.32
C THR A 76 7.92 -5.56 -5.19
N GLN A 77 7.08 -6.42 -4.62
CA GLN A 77 5.95 -7.02 -5.34
C GLN A 77 4.92 -5.97 -5.82
N VAL A 78 4.65 -4.95 -5.01
CA VAL A 78 3.79 -3.82 -5.41
C VAL A 78 4.43 -3.07 -6.58
N LEU A 79 5.72 -2.76 -6.51
CA LEU A 79 6.45 -2.08 -7.58
C LEU A 79 6.50 -2.90 -8.88
N GLU A 80 6.68 -4.22 -8.80
CA GLU A 80 6.60 -5.10 -9.97
C GLU A 80 5.20 -5.11 -10.58
N THR A 81 4.17 -5.18 -9.74
CA THR A 81 2.77 -5.10 -10.18
C THR A 81 2.48 -3.76 -10.85
N MET A 82 3.00 -2.65 -10.29
CA MET A 82 2.94 -1.33 -10.89
C MET A 82 3.59 -1.31 -12.27
N ALA A 83 4.79 -1.89 -12.40
CA ALA A 83 5.51 -1.95 -13.67
C ALA A 83 4.72 -2.73 -14.74
N GLN A 84 4.15 -3.89 -14.39
CA GLN A 84 3.31 -4.68 -15.28
C GLN A 84 2.03 -3.93 -15.70
N ARG A 85 1.38 -3.22 -14.78
CA ARG A 85 0.21 -2.40 -15.09
C ARG A 85 0.58 -1.22 -15.98
N ARG A 86 1.74 -0.60 -15.77
CA ARG A 86 2.24 0.46 -16.65
C ARG A 86 2.43 -0.03 -18.08
N GLU A 87 3.05 -1.19 -18.25
CA GLU A 87 3.22 -1.80 -19.57
C GLU A 87 1.87 -2.12 -20.22
N LYS A 88 0.96 -2.76 -19.49
CA LYS A 88 -0.34 -3.20 -20.00
C LYS A 88 -1.27 -2.04 -20.36
N TYR A 89 -1.23 -0.95 -19.58
CA TYR A 89 -2.18 0.16 -19.70
C TYR A 89 -1.54 1.46 -20.22
N GLY A 90 -0.23 1.50 -20.48
CA GLY A 90 0.47 2.71 -20.94
C GLY A 90 0.49 3.85 -19.90
N LEU A 91 0.48 3.52 -18.60
CA LEU A 91 0.48 4.50 -17.51
C LEU A 91 1.83 5.24 -17.46
N LYS A 92 1.81 6.58 -17.47
CA LYS A 92 3.02 7.43 -17.35
C LYS A 92 3.30 7.79 -15.88
N ILE A 93 4.59 7.89 -15.52
CA ILE A 93 5.07 8.35 -14.20
C ILE A 93 4.98 9.87 -14.13
#